data_AF-A0A3P8CDP5-F1
#
_entry.id   AF-A0A3P8CDP5-F1
#
_cell.length_a   1.000
_cell.length_b   1.000
_cell.length_c   1.000
_cell.angle_alpha   90.00
_cell.angle_beta   90.00
_cell.angle_gamma   90.00
#
_symmetry.space_group_name_H-M   'P 1'
#
loop_
_entity.id
_entity.type
_entity.pdbx_description
1 polymer ?
#
loop_
_entity_poly.entity_id
_entity_poly.type
_entity_poly.pdbx_seq_one_letter_code
_entity_poly.pdbx_strand_id
1 'polypeptide(L)'
;MVIEITVFHDRPFEETLSRGVAGLFRIAKPTPLSRLYGNETFVHLAELWRTLGGSSGVQLLSGHILSEDIDLLHGQEQAYADIVYNFRFLDKRELKSQFLLKDDDDSSAIHYTAFTSEGATYCPWMKKQLMDSGVAFVQRKIETLDELADEGFPIVVNCAGMDGGRLAGDDNEMYPIRGILLKVDAPWQKHFLMRDFITFTIPTWEDRKDSMEVTKEETEELFNRYLQLQPSFKLKVHIQNVTILDHFVGLRPGRTVVRVEAESRHSKRGTTYKAVHNYGHGGTGFTICWGTALHASALVFDLPVDRYEEAKAATPVLKTSLDKEFHSEVPPKARLARNLDSGRDLATQRRRLRAARISLEANIRCQDMLIALEQRMDELHEMNQYSPASTVIPETPLAPISIPKFSGRIWEWESFWDAFKHAVHSKKMDNHYKMIYLLNALEGDAKDSVQQYEISSHTYSLVSRIYTRSTATGKH
;
A
#
# COMPACT_ATOMS: atom_id res chain seq x y z
N MET A 1 -10.06 31.59 17.53
CA MET A 1 -11.42 31.17 17.18
C MET A 1 -11.51 29.69 17.52
N VAL A 2 -12.39 29.29 18.42
CA VAL A 2 -12.61 27.86 18.70
C VAL A 2 -13.55 27.36 17.60
N ILE A 3 -13.17 26.30 16.89
CA ILE A 3 -13.98 25.72 15.82
C ILE A 3 -14.71 24.53 16.43
N GLU A 4 -16.04 24.57 16.44
CA GLU A 4 -16.87 23.45 16.86
C GLU A 4 -17.32 22.66 15.63
N ILE A 5 -17.03 21.35 15.61
CA ILE A 5 -17.34 20.47 14.50
C ILE A 5 -18.20 19.32 15.00
N THR A 6 -19.30 19.07 14.29
CA THR A 6 -20.17 17.90 14.51
C THR A 6 -20.26 17.10 13.22
N VAL A 7 -19.97 15.80 13.31
CA VAL A 7 -20.08 14.84 12.21
C VAL A 7 -21.38 14.07 12.35
N PHE A 8 -22.31 14.30 11.43
CA PHE A 8 -23.53 13.51 11.30
C PHE A 8 -23.30 12.33 10.37
N HIS A 9 -23.78 11.14 10.77
CA HIS A 9 -23.66 9.92 9.97
C HIS A 9 -24.90 9.04 10.15
N ASP A 10 -25.32 8.34 9.10
CA ASP A 10 -26.55 7.53 9.11
C ASP A 10 -26.33 6.07 9.54
N ARG A 11 -25.08 5.61 9.53
CA ARG A 11 -24.68 4.23 9.84
C ARG A 11 -23.38 4.18 10.64
N PRO A 12 -23.09 3.09 11.37
CA PRO A 12 -21.81 2.89 12.04
C PRO A 12 -20.63 2.99 11.05
N PHE A 13 -19.47 3.45 11.53
CA PHE A 13 -18.27 3.56 10.68
C PHE A 13 -17.80 2.17 10.20
N GLU A 14 -18.12 1.15 10.99
CA GLU A 14 -17.91 -0.27 10.74
C GLU A 14 -18.67 -0.79 9.51
N GLU A 15 -19.71 -0.07 9.08
CA GLU A 15 -20.58 -0.44 7.95
C GLU A 15 -20.41 0.50 6.74
N THR A 16 -19.44 1.42 6.82
CA THR A 16 -19.18 2.35 5.72
C THR A 16 -18.42 1.67 4.58
N LEU A 17 -18.65 2.14 3.35
CA LEU A 17 -17.87 1.72 2.18
C LEU A 17 -16.36 1.85 2.42
N SER A 18 -15.95 2.96 3.03
CA SER A 18 -14.56 3.31 3.29
C SER A 18 -13.84 2.30 4.19
N ARG A 19 -14.54 1.54 5.03
CA ARG A 19 -13.91 0.48 5.83
C ARG A 19 -13.41 -0.66 4.95
N GLY A 20 -14.19 -1.03 3.95
CA GLY A 20 -13.93 -2.23 3.15
C GLY A 20 -13.03 -2.01 1.95
N VAL A 21 -12.44 -0.83 1.72
CA VAL A 21 -11.62 -0.60 0.50
C VAL A 21 -10.23 -1.22 0.60
N ALA A 22 -9.67 -1.62 -0.55
CA ALA A 22 -8.31 -2.16 -0.66
C ALA A 22 -7.20 -1.13 -0.34
N GLY A 23 -7.48 0.17 -0.54
CA GLY A 23 -6.62 1.25 -0.07
C GLY A 23 -5.35 1.54 -0.88
N LEU A 24 -5.06 0.81 -1.96
CA LEU A 24 -3.88 1.06 -2.79
C LEU A 24 -3.93 2.44 -3.47
N PHE A 25 -2.90 3.25 -3.24
CA PHE A 25 -2.76 4.55 -3.90
C PHE A 25 -2.50 4.38 -5.40
N ARG A 26 -3.42 4.90 -6.21
CA ARG A 26 -3.29 4.94 -7.68
C ARG A 26 -4.16 6.06 -8.26
N ILE A 27 -3.56 6.92 -9.09
CA ILE A 27 -4.30 7.97 -9.80
C ILE A 27 -4.85 7.39 -11.10
N ALA A 28 -6.17 7.34 -11.22
CA ALA A 28 -6.83 6.65 -12.33
C ALA A 28 -6.65 7.36 -13.68
N LYS A 29 -6.65 8.70 -13.70
CA LYS A 29 -6.51 9.52 -14.91
C LYS A 29 -5.45 10.60 -14.71
N PRO A 30 -4.59 10.88 -15.69
CA PRO A 30 -3.51 11.86 -15.59
C PRO A 30 -4.00 13.31 -15.69
N THR A 31 -5.15 13.64 -15.09
CA THR A 31 -5.65 15.02 -15.12
C THR A 31 -4.89 15.90 -14.12
N PRO A 32 -4.67 17.19 -14.42
CA PRO A 32 -3.99 18.10 -13.49
C PRO A 32 -4.63 18.11 -12.10
N LEU A 33 -5.97 18.14 -12.04
CA LEU A 33 -6.69 18.14 -10.76
C LEU A 33 -6.49 16.83 -9.97
N SER A 34 -6.58 15.67 -10.63
CA SER A 34 -6.38 14.38 -9.95
C SER A 34 -4.94 14.21 -9.47
N ARG A 35 -3.97 14.67 -10.26
CA ARG A 35 -2.55 14.70 -9.90
C ARG A 35 -2.30 15.60 -8.70
N LEU A 36 -2.91 16.79 -8.68
CA LEU A 36 -2.78 17.73 -7.57
C LEU A 36 -3.30 17.12 -6.26
N TYR A 37 -4.53 16.61 -6.25
CA TYR A 37 -5.09 15.97 -5.05
C TYR A 37 -4.33 14.70 -4.65
N GLY A 38 -3.92 13.90 -5.64
CA GLY A 38 -3.14 12.69 -5.40
C GLY A 38 -1.80 13.01 -4.76
N ASN A 39 -1.08 14.03 -5.24
CA ASN A 39 0.20 14.44 -4.68
C ASN A 39 0.07 14.91 -3.22
N GLU A 40 -0.93 15.75 -2.91
CA GLU A 40 -1.18 16.19 -1.53
C GLU A 40 -1.50 15.03 -0.60
N THR A 41 -2.28 14.06 -1.10
CA THR A 41 -2.58 12.85 -0.36
C THR A 41 -1.35 11.99 -0.15
N PHE A 42 -0.52 11.80 -1.17
CA PHE A 42 0.70 11.02 -1.07
C PHE A 42 1.68 11.60 -0.04
N VAL A 43 1.85 12.93 -0.02
CA VAL A 43 2.68 13.63 0.97
C VAL A 43 2.16 13.40 2.39
N HIS A 44 0.85 13.48 2.60
CA HIS A 44 0.24 13.21 3.91
C HIS A 44 0.43 11.76 4.36
N LEU A 45 0.20 10.79 3.45
CA LEU A 45 0.42 9.37 3.76
C LEU A 45 1.89 9.07 4.09
N ALA A 46 2.83 9.72 3.40
CA ALA A 46 4.26 9.62 3.70
C ALA A 46 4.61 10.18 5.07
N GLU A 47 3.97 11.29 5.49
CA GLU A 47 4.12 11.81 6.83
C GLU A 47 3.61 10.83 7.88
N LEU A 48 2.37 10.35 7.75
CA LEU A 48 1.78 9.38 8.68
C LEU A 48 2.65 8.13 8.82
N TRP A 49 3.12 7.58 7.70
CA TRP A 49 4.02 6.42 7.72
C TRP A 49 5.32 6.71 8.45
N ARG A 50 5.94 7.87 8.20
CA ARG A 50 7.22 8.25 8.82
C ARG A 50 7.09 8.50 10.31
N THR A 51 5.97 9.05 10.78
CA THR A 51 5.80 9.46 12.18
C THR A 51 5.10 8.41 13.04
N LEU A 52 4.21 7.60 12.45
CA LEU A 52 3.40 6.62 13.18
C LEU A 52 3.65 5.17 12.73
N GLY A 53 4.40 4.97 11.64
CA GLY A 53 4.55 3.66 11.02
C GLY A 53 3.19 3.12 10.60
N GLY A 54 3.00 1.82 10.85
CA GLY A 54 1.80 1.09 10.45
C GLY A 54 0.55 1.31 11.31
N SER A 55 0.65 2.02 12.44
CA SER A 55 -0.43 2.07 13.43
C SER A 55 -1.67 2.83 12.95
N SER A 56 -1.52 3.71 11.96
CA SER A 56 -2.64 4.41 11.32
C SER A 56 -3.35 3.53 10.28
N GLY A 57 -2.82 2.35 9.94
CA GLY A 57 -3.31 1.56 8.79
C GLY A 57 -2.72 2.00 7.45
N VAL A 58 -1.87 3.03 7.43
CA VAL A 58 -1.05 3.38 6.27
C VAL A 58 0.18 2.47 6.23
N GLN A 59 0.47 1.86 5.10
CA GLN A 59 1.62 0.97 4.90
C GLN A 59 2.29 1.28 3.57
N LEU A 60 3.61 1.15 3.52
CA LEU A 60 4.36 1.22 2.26
C LEU A 60 4.38 -0.16 1.59
N LEU A 61 3.90 -0.23 0.34
CA LEU A 61 3.78 -1.48 -0.40
C LEU A 61 4.32 -1.31 -1.83
N SER A 62 5.14 -2.26 -2.26
CA SER A 62 5.63 -2.33 -3.64
C SER A 62 4.83 -3.33 -4.45
N GLY A 63 4.84 -3.23 -5.77
CA GLY A 63 4.15 -4.19 -6.60
C GLY A 63 4.17 -3.87 -8.07
N HIS A 64 3.33 -4.59 -8.81
CA HIS A 64 3.38 -4.65 -10.26
C HIS A 64 2.00 -4.50 -10.89
N ILE A 65 1.95 -3.82 -12.03
CA ILE A 65 0.79 -3.80 -12.91
C ILE A 65 1.24 -4.30 -14.28
N LEU A 66 0.57 -5.34 -14.77
CA LEU A 66 0.78 -5.94 -16.08
C LEU A 66 -0.33 -5.49 -17.03
N SER A 67 0.01 -5.31 -18.30
CA SER A 67 -1.00 -5.16 -19.35
C SER A 67 -0.43 -5.50 -20.72
N GLU A 68 -1.27 -6.05 -21.58
CA GLU A 68 -1.01 -6.17 -23.02
C GLU A 68 -1.11 -4.82 -23.72
N ASP A 69 -1.87 -3.88 -23.13
CA ASP A 69 -1.98 -2.50 -23.59
C ASP A 69 -0.94 -1.62 -22.89
N ILE A 70 0.18 -1.39 -23.58
CA ILE A 70 1.28 -0.57 -23.07
C ILE A 70 0.87 0.90 -22.89
N ASP A 71 -0.12 1.40 -23.65
CA ASP A 71 -0.55 2.79 -23.56
C ASP A 71 -1.28 3.05 -22.24
N LEU A 72 -2.00 2.05 -21.70
CA LEU A 72 -2.56 2.13 -20.34
C LEU A 72 -1.45 2.28 -19.29
N LEU A 73 -0.32 1.58 -19.45
CA LEU A 73 0.83 1.70 -18.55
C LEU A 73 1.52 3.07 -18.66
N HIS A 74 1.68 3.60 -19.88
CA HIS A 74 2.17 4.97 -20.08
C HIS A 74 1.20 6.02 -19.51
N GLY A 75 -0.11 5.77 -19.56
CA GLY A 75 -1.10 6.60 -18.87
C GLY A 75 -0.86 6.66 -17.36
N GLN A 76 -0.43 5.57 -16.74
CA GLN A 76 -0.02 5.57 -15.32
C GLN A 76 1.29 6.31 -15.08
N GLU A 77 2.26 6.17 -15.99
CA GLU A 77 3.51 6.91 -15.93
C GLU A 77 3.24 8.42 -15.90
N GLN A 78 2.40 8.91 -16.82
CA GLN A 78 1.95 10.29 -16.84
C GLN A 78 1.14 10.68 -15.59
N ALA A 79 0.38 9.74 -15.03
CA ALA A 79 -0.51 10.03 -13.91
C ALA A 79 0.24 10.16 -12.58
N TYR A 80 1.29 9.38 -12.31
CA TYR A 80 1.92 9.40 -10.98
C TYR A 80 3.36 8.88 -10.88
N ALA A 81 4.09 8.65 -11.98
CA ALA A 81 5.47 8.15 -11.89
C ALA A 81 6.42 9.08 -11.12
N ASP A 82 6.14 10.39 -11.14
CA ASP A 82 6.90 11.43 -10.42
C ASP A 82 6.39 11.66 -8.99
N ILE A 83 5.31 11.01 -8.59
CA ILE A 83 4.71 11.10 -7.24
C ILE A 83 5.10 9.88 -6.41
N VAL A 84 4.98 8.67 -6.98
CA VAL A 84 5.26 7.41 -6.28
C VAL A 84 6.76 7.06 -6.33
N TYR A 85 7.18 6.11 -5.49
CA TYR A 85 8.58 5.69 -5.47
C TYR A 85 8.84 4.55 -6.46
N ASN A 86 10.08 4.47 -6.94
CA ASN A 86 10.59 3.34 -7.75
C ASN A 86 9.76 3.01 -9.00
N PHE A 87 9.06 3.99 -9.60
CA PHE A 87 8.30 3.77 -10.82
C PHE A 87 9.24 3.40 -11.98
N ARG A 88 9.02 2.24 -12.60
CA ARG A 88 9.77 1.79 -13.77
C ARG A 88 9.06 0.68 -14.52
N PHE A 89 9.40 0.50 -15.78
CA PHE A 89 9.03 -0.71 -16.51
C PHE A 89 9.94 -1.88 -16.12
N LEU A 90 9.40 -3.10 -16.10
CA LEU A 90 10.17 -4.32 -15.84
C LEU A 90 10.93 -4.73 -17.10
N ASP A 91 12.12 -5.29 -16.91
CA ASP A 91 12.85 -5.92 -18.00
C ASP A 91 12.28 -7.32 -18.34
N LYS A 92 12.66 -7.88 -19.50
CA LYS A 92 12.17 -9.20 -19.94
C LYS A 92 12.53 -10.35 -18.99
N ARG A 93 13.66 -10.26 -18.28
CA ARG A 93 14.09 -11.27 -17.32
C ARG A 93 13.22 -11.18 -16.06
N GLU A 94 12.96 -9.97 -15.56
CA GLU A 94 12.04 -9.74 -14.45
C GLU A 94 10.65 -10.26 -14.77
N LEU A 95 10.08 -9.90 -15.92
CA LEU A 95 8.77 -10.38 -16.39
C LEU A 95 8.69 -11.91 -16.36
N LYS A 96 9.64 -12.60 -17.00
CA LYS A 96 9.68 -14.08 -17.06
C LYS A 96 9.93 -14.75 -15.71
N SER A 97 10.66 -14.09 -14.81
CA SER A 97 10.95 -14.64 -13.48
C SER A 97 9.81 -14.45 -12.48
N GLN A 98 9.01 -13.40 -12.64
CA GLN A 98 7.96 -13.04 -11.69
C GLN A 98 6.58 -13.56 -12.12
N PHE A 99 6.34 -13.72 -13.43
CA PHE A 99 5.03 -14.05 -13.97
C PHE A 99 5.09 -15.27 -14.86
N LEU A 100 4.06 -16.11 -14.74
CA LEU A 100 3.83 -17.25 -15.62
C LEU A 100 3.09 -16.77 -16.86
N LEU A 101 3.85 -16.15 -17.77
CA LEU A 101 3.37 -15.68 -19.07
C LEU A 101 3.37 -16.84 -20.08
N LYS A 102 2.36 -16.88 -20.95
CA LYS A 102 2.34 -17.81 -22.09
C LYS A 102 3.36 -17.35 -23.14
N ASP A 103 3.75 -18.24 -24.04
CA ASP A 103 4.74 -17.92 -25.09
C ASP A 103 4.27 -16.80 -26.05
N ASP A 104 2.96 -16.58 -26.13
CA ASP A 104 2.30 -15.54 -26.93
C ASP A 104 1.81 -14.33 -26.11
N ASP A 105 2.13 -14.26 -24.81
CA ASP A 105 1.75 -13.14 -23.94
C ASP A 105 2.77 -12.00 -24.06
N ASP A 106 2.40 -10.97 -24.82
CA ASP A 106 3.21 -9.76 -25.07
C ASP A 106 3.05 -8.68 -23.97
N SER A 107 2.55 -9.05 -22.78
CA SER A 107 2.36 -8.12 -21.67
C SER A 107 3.64 -7.37 -21.30
N SER A 108 3.48 -6.06 -21.13
CA SER A 108 4.43 -5.21 -20.42
C SER A 108 4.03 -5.09 -18.95
N ALA A 109 4.97 -4.69 -18.09
CA ALA A 109 4.66 -4.43 -16.69
C ALA A 109 5.39 -3.19 -16.18
N ILE A 110 4.74 -2.51 -15.23
CA ILE A 110 5.35 -1.47 -14.40
C ILE A 110 5.51 -1.99 -12.97
N HIS A 111 6.58 -1.53 -12.31
CA HIS A 111 6.85 -1.67 -10.89
C HIS A 111 6.77 -0.30 -10.25
N TYR A 112 6.20 -0.22 -9.05
CA TYR A 112 6.32 0.96 -8.20
C TYR A 112 6.07 0.60 -6.73
N THR A 113 6.45 1.53 -5.86
CA THR A 113 6.19 1.51 -4.43
C THR A 113 5.30 2.70 -4.07
N ALA A 114 4.17 2.43 -3.43
CA ALA A 114 3.22 3.45 -2.99
C ALA A 114 2.64 3.09 -1.61
N PHE A 115 1.77 3.95 -1.10
CA PHE A 115 1.07 3.69 0.15
C PHE A 115 -0.22 2.90 -0.09
N THR A 116 -0.54 2.01 0.85
CA THR A 116 -1.88 1.45 1.03
C THR A 116 -2.46 1.99 2.32
N SER A 117 -3.73 2.39 2.29
CA SER A 117 -4.46 2.83 3.48
C SER A 117 -5.58 1.83 3.77
N GLU A 118 -5.37 0.92 4.72
CA GLU A 118 -6.35 -0.11 5.06
C GLU A 118 -7.56 0.52 5.77
N GLY A 119 -8.71 0.55 5.09
CA GLY A 119 -9.93 1.21 5.61
C GLY A 119 -10.38 0.72 6.98
N ALA A 120 -10.22 -0.58 7.26
CA ALA A 120 -10.57 -1.19 8.53
C ALA A 120 -9.76 -0.66 9.73
N THR A 121 -8.57 -0.14 9.47
CA THR A 121 -7.66 0.42 10.48
C THR A 121 -7.64 1.96 10.41
N TYR A 122 -7.58 2.51 9.20
CA TYR A 122 -7.46 3.94 8.93
C TYR A 122 -8.71 4.74 9.33
N CYS A 123 -9.91 4.27 9.01
CA CYS A 123 -11.13 4.98 9.36
C CYS A 123 -11.36 5.08 10.89
N PRO A 124 -11.24 3.99 11.68
CA PRO A 124 -11.30 4.09 13.14
C PRO A 124 -10.21 4.98 13.73
N TRP A 125 -8.99 4.91 13.19
CA TRP A 125 -7.89 5.78 13.62
C TRP A 125 -8.23 7.26 13.40
N MET A 126 -8.69 7.65 12.21
CA MET A 126 -9.11 9.02 11.91
C MET A 126 -10.24 9.49 12.84
N LYS A 127 -11.26 8.65 13.04
CA LYS A 127 -12.37 8.97 13.96
C LYS A 127 -11.86 9.27 15.36
N LYS A 128 -10.92 8.44 15.86
CA LYS A 128 -10.31 8.66 17.17
C LYS A 128 -9.56 10.00 17.23
N GLN A 129 -8.76 10.34 16.22
CA GLN A 129 -8.05 11.63 16.18
C GLN A 129 -9.01 12.83 16.24
N LEU A 130 -10.15 12.73 15.54
CA LEU A 130 -11.19 13.77 15.57
C LEU A 130 -11.86 13.86 16.95
N MET A 131 -12.20 12.72 17.56
CA MET A 131 -12.78 12.70 18.92
C MET A 131 -11.82 13.27 19.96
N ASP A 132 -10.53 12.92 19.89
CA ASP A 132 -9.48 13.44 20.77
C ASP A 132 -9.29 14.97 20.59
N SER A 133 -9.68 15.50 19.42
CA SER A 133 -9.70 16.94 19.11
C SER A 133 -11.01 17.64 19.48
N GLY A 134 -11.96 16.94 20.11
CA GLY A 134 -13.24 17.51 20.57
C GLY A 134 -14.37 17.50 19.53
N VAL A 135 -14.21 16.79 18.41
CA VAL A 135 -15.27 16.66 17.39
C VAL A 135 -16.39 15.75 17.89
N ALA A 136 -17.64 16.23 17.81
CA ALA A 136 -18.81 15.45 18.17
C ALA A 136 -19.24 14.53 17.02
N PHE A 137 -19.70 13.32 17.33
CA PHE A 137 -20.28 12.38 16.36
C PHE A 137 -21.72 12.08 16.73
N VAL A 138 -22.64 12.28 15.79
CA VAL A 138 -24.08 12.06 16.00
C VAL A 138 -24.61 11.12 14.93
N GLN A 139 -25.05 9.94 15.35
CA GLN A 139 -25.69 8.98 14.44
C GLN A 139 -27.13 9.41 14.16
N ARG A 140 -27.37 10.02 13.00
CA ARG A 140 -28.67 10.49 12.53
C ARG A 140 -28.65 10.57 11.01
N LYS A 141 -29.67 10.02 10.36
CA LYS A 141 -29.89 10.19 8.93
C LYS A 141 -30.33 11.62 8.63
N ILE A 142 -29.66 12.26 7.68
CA ILE A 142 -29.96 13.61 7.21
C ILE A 142 -30.80 13.51 5.93
N GLU A 143 -31.98 14.09 5.94
CA GLU A 143 -32.86 14.07 4.77
C GLU A 143 -32.54 15.23 3.83
N THR A 144 -32.20 16.39 4.37
CA THR A 144 -31.80 17.60 3.64
C THR A 144 -30.72 18.37 4.40
N LEU A 145 -29.79 19.02 3.69
CA LEU A 145 -28.79 19.90 4.31
C LEU A 145 -29.43 21.10 5.04
N ASP A 146 -30.63 21.50 4.63
CA ASP A 146 -31.36 22.64 5.20
C ASP A 146 -31.72 22.41 6.67
N GLU A 147 -31.94 21.15 7.09
CA GLU A 147 -32.28 20.84 8.49
C GLU A 147 -31.12 21.17 9.43
N LEU A 148 -29.88 20.96 8.98
CA LEU A 148 -28.68 21.32 9.75
C LEU A 148 -28.54 22.85 9.83
N ALA A 149 -28.82 23.57 8.75
CA ALA A 149 -28.84 25.02 8.79
C ALA A 149 -29.86 25.56 9.80
N ASP A 150 -31.08 25.01 9.78
CA ASP A 150 -32.16 25.39 10.70
C ASP A 150 -31.88 25.00 12.17
N GLU A 151 -30.98 24.04 12.40
CA GLU A 151 -30.45 23.69 13.73
C GLU A 151 -29.29 24.57 14.21
N GLY A 152 -28.89 25.55 13.39
CA GLY A 152 -27.88 26.55 13.75
C GLY A 152 -26.47 26.25 13.24
N PHE A 153 -26.29 25.35 12.27
CA PHE A 153 -25.00 25.13 11.61
C PHE A 153 -24.84 26.10 10.42
N PRO A 154 -24.01 27.16 10.52
CA PRO A 154 -23.87 28.17 9.45
C PRO A 154 -23.09 27.67 8.24
N ILE A 155 -22.33 26.58 8.41
CA ILE A 155 -21.56 25.91 7.37
C ILE A 155 -21.86 24.41 7.45
N VAL A 156 -22.22 23.81 6.31
CA VAL A 156 -22.50 22.38 6.19
C VAL A 156 -21.58 21.78 5.14
N VAL A 157 -20.75 20.81 5.53
CA VAL A 157 -19.87 20.09 4.60
C VAL A 157 -20.53 18.76 4.20
N ASN A 158 -20.96 18.65 2.94
CA ASN A 158 -21.60 17.46 2.40
C ASN A 158 -20.54 16.45 1.91
N CYS A 159 -20.28 15.44 2.74
CA CYS A 159 -19.40 14.30 2.45
C CYS A 159 -20.16 12.97 2.36
N ALA A 160 -21.45 12.98 1.98
CA ALA A 160 -22.33 11.81 2.09
C ALA A 160 -22.12 10.70 1.03
N GLY A 161 -20.99 10.70 0.32
CA GLY A 161 -20.63 9.65 -0.62
C GLY A 161 -21.67 9.50 -1.74
N MET A 162 -22.39 8.37 -1.75
CA MET A 162 -23.44 8.08 -2.75
C MET A 162 -24.63 9.03 -2.61
N ASP A 163 -25.05 9.30 -1.37
CA ASP A 163 -26.16 10.22 -1.06
C ASP A 163 -25.77 11.70 -1.22
N GLY A 164 -24.49 11.99 -1.53
CA GLY A 164 -24.00 13.35 -1.69
C GLY A 164 -24.78 14.12 -2.76
N GLY A 165 -25.11 13.44 -3.87
CA GLY A 165 -25.86 14.05 -4.98
C GLY A 165 -27.30 14.37 -4.60
N ARG A 166 -28.00 13.40 -4.01
CA ARG A 166 -29.34 13.57 -3.44
C ARG A 166 -29.42 14.76 -2.47
N LEU A 167 -28.47 14.88 -1.54
CA LEU A 167 -28.45 15.97 -0.55
C LEU A 167 -28.13 17.34 -1.18
N ALA A 168 -27.34 17.37 -2.24
CA ALA A 168 -27.01 18.60 -2.95
C ALA A 168 -28.10 19.01 -3.96
N GLY A 169 -28.91 18.07 -4.45
CA GLY A 169 -29.91 18.29 -5.49
C GLY A 169 -29.44 17.95 -6.91
N ASP A 170 -28.36 17.19 -7.08
CA ASP A 170 -27.80 16.74 -8.36
C ASP A 170 -27.66 15.20 -8.44
N ASP A 171 -28.65 14.47 -7.90
CA ASP A 171 -28.65 12.99 -7.81
C ASP A 171 -28.35 12.29 -9.15
N ASN A 172 -28.80 12.88 -10.27
CA ASN A 172 -28.59 12.34 -11.61
C ASN A 172 -27.11 12.27 -12.06
N GLU A 173 -26.20 12.95 -11.37
CA GLU A 173 -24.75 12.92 -11.66
C GLU A 173 -24.03 11.76 -10.94
N MET A 174 -24.71 11.08 -10.02
CA MET A 174 -24.18 9.99 -9.21
C MET A 174 -24.58 8.63 -9.79
N TYR A 175 -23.68 7.66 -9.73
CA TYR A 175 -23.98 6.27 -10.13
C TYR A 175 -23.20 5.25 -9.30
N PRO A 176 -23.80 4.08 -9.01
CA PRO A 176 -23.13 3.02 -8.29
C PRO A 176 -22.11 2.30 -9.18
N ILE A 177 -20.90 2.10 -8.64
CA ILE A 177 -19.90 1.20 -9.20
C ILE A 177 -19.68 0.06 -8.21
N ARG A 178 -20.32 -1.09 -8.45
CA ARG A 178 -20.19 -2.28 -7.60
C ARG A 178 -18.78 -2.85 -7.67
N GLY A 179 -18.20 -3.22 -6.53
CA GLY A 179 -16.93 -3.93 -6.44
C GLY A 179 -16.93 -4.99 -5.34
N ILE A 180 -16.26 -6.12 -5.60
CA ILE A 180 -16.20 -7.28 -4.70
C ILE A 180 -14.75 -7.58 -4.29
N LEU A 181 -14.44 -7.52 -2.99
CA LEU A 181 -13.17 -8.00 -2.43
C LEU A 181 -13.31 -9.40 -1.89
N LEU A 182 -12.29 -10.22 -2.14
CA LEU A 182 -12.07 -11.47 -1.43
C LEU A 182 -10.88 -11.28 -0.50
N LYS A 183 -11.08 -11.55 0.80
CA LYS A 183 -10.01 -11.61 1.78
C LYS A 183 -9.49 -13.03 1.84
N VAL A 184 -8.18 -13.21 1.72
CA VAL A 184 -7.55 -14.53 1.63
C VAL A 184 -6.38 -14.64 2.60
N ASP A 185 -6.08 -15.87 3.05
CA ASP A 185 -4.89 -16.16 3.84
C ASP A 185 -3.70 -16.50 2.94
N ALA A 186 -2.90 -15.48 2.62
CA ALA A 186 -1.71 -15.61 1.77
C ALA A 186 -0.55 -14.75 2.29
N PRO A 187 0.00 -15.01 3.48
CA PRO A 187 0.97 -14.15 4.14
C PRO A 187 2.29 -14.03 3.39
N TRP A 188 2.60 -14.91 2.44
CA TRP A 188 3.78 -14.81 1.58
C TRP A 188 3.61 -13.76 0.46
N GLN A 189 2.39 -13.32 0.15
CA GLN A 189 2.15 -12.29 -0.86
C GLN A 189 2.52 -10.92 -0.30
N LYS A 190 3.73 -10.45 -0.64
CA LYS A 190 4.27 -9.16 -0.15
C LYS A 190 4.23 -8.02 -1.16
N HIS A 191 3.83 -8.32 -2.40
CA HIS A 191 3.69 -7.33 -3.47
C HIS A 191 2.25 -7.24 -3.92
N PHE A 192 1.77 -6.04 -4.24
CA PHE A 192 0.50 -5.91 -4.95
C PHE A 192 0.70 -6.40 -6.41
N LEU A 193 -0.29 -7.09 -6.99
CA LEU A 193 -0.25 -7.57 -8.37
C LEU A 193 -1.56 -7.25 -9.09
N MET A 194 -1.48 -6.57 -10.24
CA MET A 194 -2.63 -6.17 -11.05
C MET A 194 -2.42 -6.55 -12.52
N ARG A 195 -3.49 -6.89 -13.25
CA ARG A 195 -3.52 -7.01 -14.71
C ARG A 195 -4.63 -6.14 -15.31
N ASP A 196 -4.29 -5.36 -16.33
CA ASP A 196 -5.19 -4.54 -17.15
C ASP A 196 -6.07 -3.57 -16.37
N PHE A 197 -5.68 -3.22 -15.14
CA PHE A 197 -6.45 -2.37 -14.22
C PHE A 197 -7.85 -2.90 -13.86
N ILE A 198 -8.20 -4.10 -14.32
CA ILE A 198 -9.47 -4.81 -14.09
C ILE A 198 -9.29 -6.06 -13.23
N THR A 199 -8.06 -6.58 -13.15
CA THR A 199 -7.72 -7.78 -12.37
C THR A 199 -6.71 -7.39 -11.31
N PHE A 200 -7.18 -6.89 -10.19
CA PHE A 200 -6.44 -6.91 -8.92
C PHE A 200 -7.12 -7.97 -8.03
N THR A 201 -6.77 -8.08 -6.77
CA THR A 201 -7.82 -8.34 -5.76
C THR A 201 -8.76 -7.12 -5.77
N ILE A 202 -9.52 -6.83 -6.83
CA ILE A 202 -10.97 -7.02 -7.08
C ILE A 202 -11.20 -6.97 -8.59
N PRO A 203 -11.95 -7.92 -9.15
CA PRO A 203 -12.67 -7.66 -10.39
C PRO A 203 -14.14 -7.21 -10.30
N THR A 204 -14.60 -6.50 -11.33
CA THR A 204 -15.98 -6.07 -11.59
C THR A 204 -16.54 -6.76 -12.84
N TRP A 205 -17.81 -7.18 -12.81
CA TRP A 205 -18.62 -7.49 -14.01
C TRP A 205 -19.93 -6.67 -13.95
N GLU A 206 -20.36 -6.16 -15.10
CA GLU A 206 -21.64 -5.49 -15.32
C GLU A 206 -22.74 -6.53 -15.55
N ASP A 207 -23.62 -6.72 -14.56
CA ASP A 207 -25.09 -6.85 -14.78
C ASP A 207 -25.88 -7.08 -13.48
N ARG A 208 -25.47 -6.48 -12.35
CA ARG A 208 -26.29 -6.38 -11.12
C ARG A 208 -25.94 -5.09 -10.38
N LYS A 209 -26.58 -3.98 -10.74
CA LYS A 209 -26.20 -2.63 -10.25
C LYS A 209 -26.43 -2.41 -8.75
N ASP A 210 -27.30 -3.21 -8.11
CA ASP A 210 -27.77 -2.92 -6.75
C ASP A 210 -27.69 -4.10 -5.74
N SER A 211 -27.10 -5.24 -6.11
CA SER A 211 -27.00 -6.38 -5.18
C SER A 211 -25.75 -6.30 -4.30
N MET A 212 -25.94 -6.33 -2.98
CA MET A 212 -24.89 -6.43 -1.97
C MET A 212 -24.45 -7.87 -1.68
N GLU A 213 -25.06 -8.87 -2.32
CA GLU A 213 -24.72 -10.28 -2.16
C GLU A 213 -23.71 -10.72 -3.23
N VAL A 214 -22.79 -11.63 -2.88
CA VAL A 214 -21.87 -12.28 -3.82
C VAL A 214 -22.31 -13.72 -4.06
N THR A 215 -22.31 -14.17 -5.32
CA THR A 215 -22.59 -15.59 -5.60
C THR A 215 -21.32 -16.44 -5.59
N LYS A 216 -21.51 -17.76 -5.49
CA LYS A 216 -20.40 -18.72 -5.54
C LYS A 216 -19.68 -18.65 -6.88
N GLU A 217 -20.43 -18.50 -7.98
CA GLU A 217 -19.90 -18.38 -9.33
C GLU A 217 -19.05 -17.12 -9.49
N GLU A 218 -19.53 -15.98 -8.98
CA GLU A 218 -18.75 -14.72 -8.94
C GLU A 218 -17.43 -14.95 -8.18
N THR A 219 -17.50 -15.55 -6.99
CA THR A 219 -16.32 -15.83 -6.16
C THR A 219 -15.31 -16.72 -6.89
N GLU A 220 -15.77 -17.80 -7.52
CA GLU A 220 -14.91 -18.73 -8.26
C GLU A 220 -14.28 -18.07 -9.50
N GLU A 221 -15.03 -17.25 -10.24
CA GLU A 221 -14.51 -16.53 -11.40
C GLU A 221 -13.43 -15.50 -11.00
N LEU A 222 -13.69 -14.71 -9.95
CA LEU A 222 -12.74 -13.74 -9.40
C LEU A 222 -11.44 -14.45 -8.98
N PHE A 223 -11.57 -15.55 -8.25
CA PHE A 223 -10.44 -16.34 -7.78
C PHE A 223 -9.66 -16.97 -8.95
N ASN A 224 -10.35 -17.57 -9.92
CA ASN A 224 -9.72 -18.20 -11.08
C ASN A 224 -8.94 -17.21 -11.96
N ARG A 225 -9.39 -15.96 -12.06
CA ARG A 225 -8.61 -14.91 -12.76
C ARG A 225 -7.34 -14.55 -12.01
N TYR A 226 -7.42 -14.40 -10.69
CA TYR A 226 -6.22 -14.15 -9.89
C TYR A 226 -5.23 -15.31 -9.95
N LEU A 227 -5.71 -16.56 -10.07
CA LEU A 227 -4.85 -17.73 -10.27
C LEU A 227 -4.03 -17.67 -11.56
N GLN A 228 -4.46 -16.94 -12.59
CA GLN A 228 -3.64 -16.73 -13.79
C GLN A 228 -2.45 -15.81 -13.51
N LEU A 229 -2.60 -14.89 -12.55
CA LEU A 229 -1.56 -13.94 -12.15
C LEU A 229 -0.66 -14.51 -11.05
N GLN A 230 -1.22 -15.31 -10.15
CA GLN A 230 -0.53 -15.91 -9.01
C GLN A 230 -0.90 -17.39 -8.81
N PRO A 231 -0.34 -18.32 -9.61
CA PRO A 231 -0.67 -19.74 -9.53
C PRO A 231 -0.33 -20.41 -8.18
N SER A 232 0.55 -19.81 -7.38
CA SER A 232 0.91 -20.32 -6.04
C SER A 232 -0.29 -20.46 -5.10
N PHE A 233 -1.40 -19.75 -5.36
CA PHE A 233 -2.62 -19.83 -4.55
C PHE A 233 -3.35 -21.19 -4.67
N LYS A 234 -3.01 -22.01 -5.68
CA LYS A 234 -3.58 -23.36 -5.92
C LYS A 234 -2.52 -24.47 -5.92
N LEU A 235 -1.27 -24.18 -5.53
CA LEU A 235 -0.17 -25.13 -5.70
C LEU A 235 -0.35 -26.39 -4.85
N LYS A 236 -0.65 -27.53 -5.50
CA LYS A 236 -0.88 -28.86 -4.90
C LYS A 236 0.34 -29.50 -4.20
N VAL A 237 1.51 -28.84 -4.18
CA VAL A 237 2.75 -29.42 -3.65
C VAL A 237 2.75 -29.48 -2.11
N HIS A 238 1.92 -28.66 -1.46
CA HIS A 238 1.63 -28.74 -0.03
C HIS A 238 0.10 -28.76 0.14
N ILE A 239 -0.40 -29.51 1.11
CA ILE A 239 -1.80 -29.95 1.25
C ILE A 239 -2.76 -28.80 1.68
N GLN A 240 -2.54 -27.56 1.23
CA GLN A 240 -3.38 -26.41 1.59
C GLN A 240 -3.58 -25.46 0.41
N ASN A 241 -4.84 -25.32 -0.03
CA ASN A 241 -5.27 -24.22 -0.89
C ASN A 241 -5.29 -22.92 -0.07
N VAL A 242 -5.04 -21.77 -0.70
CA VAL A 242 -5.32 -20.47 -0.08
C VAL A 242 -6.80 -20.43 0.34
N THR A 243 -7.03 -20.18 1.62
CA THR A 243 -8.39 -20.09 2.18
C THR A 243 -8.95 -18.70 1.96
N ILE A 244 -10.16 -18.62 1.40
CA ILE A 244 -10.96 -17.39 1.41
C ILE A 244 -11.49 -17.23 2.84
N LEU A 245 -11.06 -16.16 3.50
CA LEU A 245 -11.43 -15.85 4.88
C LEU A 245 -12.75 -15.10 4.94
N ASP A 246 -12.97 -14.19 3.99
CA ASP A 246 -14.12 -13.30 3.97
C ASP A 246 -14.31 -12.65 2.58
N HIS A 247 -15.39 -11.91 2.41
CA HIS A 247 -15.63 -11.06 1.26
C HIS A 247 -16.23 -9.71 1.67
N PHE A 248 -16.09 -8.70 0.80
CA PHE A 248 -16.72 -7.40 0.97
C PHE A 248 -17.31 -6.93 -0.36
N VAL A 249 -18.56 -6.47 -0.34
CA VAL A 249 -19.21 -5.87 -1.50
C VAL A 249 -19.47 -4.39 -1.19
N GLY A 250 -19.11 -3.52 -2.13
CA GLY A 250 -19.28 -2.08 -1.96
C GLY A 250 -19.75 -1.39 -3.24
N LEU A 251 -20.63 -0.41 -3.09
CA LEU A 251 -21.08 0.49 -4.16
C LEU A 251 -20.28 1.78 -4.09
N ARG A 252 -19.30 1.95 -4.99
CA ARG A 252 -18.44 3.13 -5.01
C ARG A 252 -19.23 4.31 -5.59
N PRO A 253 -19.14 5.52 -5.00
CA PRO A 253 -19.89 6.70 -5.40
C PRO A 253 -19.32 7.31 -6.69
N GLY A 254 -19.68 6.74 -7.83
CA GLY A 254 -19.24 7.18 -9.15
C GLY A 254 -19.82 8.54 -9.50
N ARG A 255 -18.96 9.42 -10.04
CA ARG A 255 -19.29 10.69 -10.68
C ARG A 255 -18.24 10.95 -11.75
N THR A 256 -18.60 11.64 -12.82
CA THR A 256 -17.66 11.93 -13.92
C THR A 256 -16.43 12.71 -13.44
N VAL A 257 -16.61 13.63 -12.50
CA VAL A 257 -15.58 14.40 -11.81
C VAL A 257 -15.97 14.48 -10.33
N VAL A 258 -15.03 14.41 -9.40
CA VAL A 258 -15.33 14.66 -7.97
C VAL A 258 -15.92 16.07 -7.80
N ARG A 259 -16.97 16.23 -6.98
CA ARG A 259 -17.55 17.56 -6.68
C ARG A 259 -16.87 18.11 -5.44
N VAL A 260 -16.07 19.17 -5.62
CA VAL A 260 -15.51 19.99 -4.54
C VAL A 260 -15.77 21.44 -4.88
N GLU A 261 -16.73 22.06 -4.19
CA GLU A 261 -17.18 23.44 -4.43
C GLU A 261 -18.02 23.95 -3.25
N ALA A 262 -18.21 25.27 -3.17
CA ALA A 262 -19.07 25.91 -2.19
C ALA A 262 -20.22 26.65 -2.87
N GLU A 263 -21.39 26.64 -2.23
CA GLU A 263 -22.56 27.41 -2.63
C GLU A 263 -23.25 28.02 -1.39
N SER A 264 -23.86 29.19 -1.58
CA SER A 264 -24.78 29.76 -0.60
C SER A 264 -26.17 29.18 -0.81
N ARG A 265 -26.75 28.59 0.23
CA ARG A 265 -28.09 28.00 0.20
C ARG A 265 -29.01 28.70 1.19
N HIS A 266 -30.31 28.57 0.95
CA HIS A 266 -31.36 29.08 1.82
C HIS A 266 -32.29 27.95 2.20
N SER A 267 -32.47 27.73 3.50
CA SER A 267 -33.45 26.78 4.01
C SER A 267 -34.88 27.26 3.72
N LYS A 268 -35.85 26.35 3.79
CA LYS A 268 -37.29 26.70 3.68
C LYS A 268 -37.75 27.68 4.76
N ARG A 269 -37.03 27.78 5.89
CA ARG A 269 -37.31 28.73 6.98
C ARG A 269 -36.61 30.09 6.79
N GLY A 270 -35.84 30.26 5.72
CA GLY A 270 -35.13 31.50 5.40
C GLY A 270 -33.71 31.58 5.99
N THR A 271 -33.20 30.51 6.59
CA THR A 271 -31.84 30.45 7.13
C THR A 271 -30.85 30.37 5.97
N THR A 272 -29.90 31.31 5.91
CA THR A 272 -28.82 31.28 4.91
C THR A 272 -27.62 30.57 5.48
N TYR A 273 -27.03 29.64 4.72
CA TYR A 273 -25.85 28.88 5.13
C TYR A 273 -24.93 28.60 3.95
N LYS A 274 -23.65 28.34 4.24
CA LYS A 274 -22.68 27.91 3.24
C LYS A 274 -22.67 26.39 3.18
N ALA A 275 -23.01 25.82 2.02
CA ALA A 275 -22.81 24.40 1.76
C ALA A 275 -21.47 24.20 1.04
N VAL A 276 -20.65 23.29 1.53
CA VAL A 276 -19.41 22.87 0.87
C VAL A 276 -19.55 21.40 0.49
N HIS A 277 -19.49 21.10 -0.79
CA HIS A 277 -19.64 19.74 -1.31
C HIS A 277 -18.27 19.07 -1.41
N ASN A 278 -18.18 17.80 -1.01
CA ASN A 278 -16.99 16.97 -1.20
C ASN A 278 -17.40 15.49 -1.34
N TYR A 279 -17.89 15.10 -2.53
CA TYR A 279 -18.38 13.74 -2.83
C TYR A 279 -18.17 13.35 -4.31
N GLY A 280 -18.53 12.12 -4.68
CA GLY A 280 -18.34 11.60 -6.05
C GLY A 280 -16.93 11.09 -6.32
N HIS A 281 -16.31 10.45 -5.33
CA HIS A 281 -14.91 10.03 -5.38
C HIS A 281 -14.64 8.72 -6.16
N GLY A 282 -15.69 8.00 -6.59
CA GLY A 282 -15.58 6.72 -7.28
C GLY A 282 -14.68 5.72 -6.55
N GLY A 283 -13.84 5.02 -7.31
CA GLY A 283 -12.85 4.07 -6.77
C GLY A 283 -11.54 4.68 -6.29
N THR A 284 -11.41 6.01 -6.29
CA THR A 284 -10.16 6.72 -5.98
C THR A 284 -10.20 7.49 -4.66
N GLY A 285 -11.25 7.33 -3.84
CA GLY A 285 -11.45 8.11 -2.62
C GLY A 285 -10.20 8.21 -1.75
N PHE A 286 -9.56 7.08 -1.42
CA PHE A 286 -8.36 7.09 -0.57
C PHE A 286 -7.11 7.62 -1.28
N THR A 287 -7.05 7.58 -2.61
CA THR A 287 -5.94 8.16 -3.38
C THR A 287 -5.95 9.69 -3.30
N ILE A 288 -7.13 10.32 -3.24
CA ILE A 288 -7.26 11.78 -3.36
C ILE A 288 -7.85 12.45 -2.12
N CYS A 289 -8.19 11.69 -1.07
CA CYS A 289 -9.01 12.16 0.06
C CYS A 289 -8.42 13.36 0.80
N TRP A 290 -7.10 13.38 1.02
CA TRP A 290 -6.50 14.48 1.76
C TRP A 290 -6.46 15.75 0.90
N GLY A 291 -6.14 15.61 -0.39
CA GLY A 291 -6.16 16.73 -1.33
C GLY A 291 -7.57 17.34 -1.48
N THR A 292 -8.60 16.51 -1.60
CA THR A 292 -9.99 17.01 -1.65
C THR A 292 -10.42 17.60 -0.31
N ALA A 293 -9.96 17.06 0.82
CA ALA A 293 -10.20 17.64 2.15
C ALA A 293 -9.52 19.00 2.34
N LEU A 294 -8.29 19.21 1.84
CA LEU A 294 -7.61 20.50 1.86
C LEU A 294 -8.38 21.54 1.04
N HIS A 295 -8.83 21.17 -0.17
CA HIS A 295 -9.64 22.07 -0.99
C HIS A 295 -10.99 22.40 -0.34
N ALA A 296 -11.72 21.40 0.17
CA ALA A 296 -12.97 21.63 0.89
C ALA A 296 -12.77 22.51 2.13
N SER A 297 -11.68 22.31 2.87
CA SER A 297 -11.34 23.13 4.03
C SER A 297 -11.02 24.58 3.62
N ALA A 298 -10.29 24.79 2.52
CA ALA A 298 -10.04 26.13 2.00
C ALA A 298 -11.36 26.86 1.67
N LEU A 299 -12.33 26.17 1.06
CA LEU A 299 -13.67 26.71 0.78
C LEU A 299 -14.47 27.03 2.04
N VAL A 300 -14.38 26.20 3.09
CA VAL A 300 -15.01 26.46 4.39
C VAL A 300 -14.51 27.79 4.97
N PHE A 301 -13.20 28.00 4.94
CA PHE A 301 -12.53 29.16 5.54
C PHE A 301 -12.31 30.35 4.60
N ASP A 302 -12.90 30.32 3.39
CA ASP A 302 -12.74 31.36 2.36
C ASP A 302 -11.26 31.66 2.03
N LEU A 303 -10.42 30.63 2.04
CA LEU A 303 -9.01 30.71 1.66
C LEU A 303 -8.86 30.61 0.12
N PRO A 304 -7.76 31.13 -0.46
CA PRO A 304 -7.53 31.04 -1.90
C PRO A 304 -7.55 29.61 -2.43
N VAL A 305 -8.27 29.39 -3.54
CA VAL A 305 -8.40 28.09 -4.21
C VAL A 305 -7.95 28.12 -5.68
N ASP A 306 -7.26 29.17 -6.12
CA ASP A 306 -6.88 29.42 -7.53
C ASP A 306 -6.18 28.21 -8.15
N ARG A 307 -5.24 27.59 -7.41
CA ARG A 307 -4.53 26.38 -7.84
C ARG A 307 -5.44 25.18 -8.16
N TYR A 308 -6.56 25.04 -7.45
CA TYR A 308 -7.54 23.97 -7.70
C TYR A 308 -8.41 24.32 -8.91
N GLU A 309 -8.84 25.58 -9.04
CA GLU A 309 -9.62 26.06 -10.17
C GLU A 309 -8.82 26.03 -11.49
N GLU A 310 -7.55 26.43 -11.47
CA GLU A 310 -6.64 26.31 -12.61
C GLU A 310 -6.46 24.84 -13.04
N ALA A 311 -6.22 23.94 -12.09
CA ALA A 311 -6.09 22.51 -12.36
C ALA A 311 -7.40 21.90 -12.89
N LYS A 312 -8.55 22.35 -12.39
CA LYS A 312 -9.88 21.96 -12.86
C LYS A 312 -10.13 22.47 -14.28
N ALA A 313 -9.80 23.73 -14.58
CA ALA A 313 -9.93 24.33 -15.91
C ALA A 313 -9.01 23.69 -16.96
N ALA A 314 -7.84 23.21 -16.56
CA ALA A 314 -6.92 22.46 -17.43
C ALA A 314 -7.36 21.01 -17.69
N THR A 315 -8.32 20.48 -16.92
CA THR A 315 -8.76 19.07 -17.01
C THR A 315 -9.53 18.75 -18.30
N PRO A 316 -10.48 19.58 -18.80
CA PRO A 316 -11.16 19.37 -20.07
C PRO A 316 -10.25 19.41 -21.32
N VAL A 317 -9.15 20.17 -21.28
CA VAL A 317 -8.23 20.39 -22.42
C VAL A 317 -7.54 19.09 -22.85
N LEU A 318 -7.38 18.13 -21.93
CA LEU A 318 -6.76 16.83 -22.19
C LEU A 318 -7.73 15.78 -22.75
N LYS A 319 -9.05 15.90 -22.54
CA LYS A 319 -10.03 14.97 -23.14
C LYS A 319 -9.99 15.04 -24.66
N THR A 320 -10.00 16.24 -25.24
CA THR A 320 -10.00 16.41 -26.71
C THR A 320 -8.67 16.08 -27.38
N SER A 321 -7.56 16.05 -26.62
CA SER A 321 -6.24 15.69 -27.14
C SER A 321 -6.01 14.18 -27.08
N LEU A 322 -6.44 13.53 -25.99
CA LEU A 322 -6.37 12.07 -25.85
C LEU A 322 -7.43 11.36 -26.70
N ASP A 323 -8.66 11.88 -26.80
CA ASP A 323 -9.71 11.28 -27.64
C ASP A 323 -9.37 11.37 -29.15
N LYS A 324 -8.55 12.35 -29.56
CA LYS A 324 -8.06 12.45 -30.96
C LYS A 324 -6.92 11.49 -31.29
N GLU A 325 -6.14 11.04 -30.30
CA GLU A 325 -5.11 10.02 -30.49
C GLU A 325 -5.65 8.60 -30.28
N PHE A 326 -6.68 8.41 -29.45
CA PHE A 326 -7.28 7.09 -29.16
C PHE A 326 -8.44 6.67 -30.09
N HIS A 327 -8.91 7.53 -31.00
CA HIS A 327 -10.02 7.23 -31.92
C HIS A 327 -9.65 7.20 -33.41
N SER A 328 -8.38 7.07 -33.78
CA SER A 328 -8.07 6.49 -35.10
C SER A 328 -8.28 4.98 -35.03
N GLU A 329 -9.49 4.56 -35.41
CA GLU A 329 -9.89 3.23 -35.89
C GLU A 329 -9.05 2.02 -35.45
N VAL A 330 -9.67 1.11 -34.69
CA VAL A 330 -9.21 -0.27 -34.47
C VAL A 330 -8.82 -0.87 -35.83
N PRO A 331 -7.52 -1.13 -36.12
CA PRO A 331 -7.16 -1.69 -37.41
C PRO A 331 -7.52 -3.18 -37.41
N PRO A 332 -8.14 -3.71 -38.48
CA PRO A 332 -8.28 -5.14 -38.64
C PRO A 332 -6.88 -5.75 -38.76
N LYS A 333 -6.65 -6.86 -38.03
CA LYS A 333 -5.42 -7.66 -37.98
C LYS A 333 -4.47 -7.43 -39.17
N ALA A 334 -3.39 -6.69 -38.96
CA ALA A 334 -2.34 -6.54 -39.96
C ALA A 334 -0.96 -6.70 -39.31
N ARG A 335 -0.28 -7.81 -39.68
CA ARG A 335 1.19 -7.86 -39.72
C ARG A 335 1.68 -6.67 -40.54
N LEU A 336 2.69 -5.91 -40.07
CA LEU A 336 3.80 -5.46 -40.92
C LEU A 336 4.88 -4.64 -40.18
N ALA A 337 6.12 -5.05 -40.47
CA ALA A 337 7.35 -4.28 -40.69
C ALA A 337 7.75 -3.12 -39.75
N ARG A 338 8.95 -3.30 -39.18
CA ARG A 338 9.80 -2.28 -38.55
C ARG A 338 10.17 -1.19 -39.56
N ASN A 339 10.14 0.06 -39.13
CA ASN A 339 11.09 1.09 -39.55
C ASN A 339 11.39 2.03 -38.39
N LEU A 340 12.69 2.21 -38.11
CA LEU A 340 13.26 3.05 -37.05
C LEU A 340 13.34 4.50 -37.54
N ASP A 341 12.81 5.45 -36.77
CA ASP A 341 13.05 6.89 -36.95
C ASP A 341 13.99 7.40 -35.82
N SER A 342 15.13 7.97 -36.21
CA SER A 342 16.32 8.19 -35.39
C SER A 342 16.39 9.57 -34.72
N GLY A 343 15.39 10.44 -34.92
CA GLY A 343 15.38 11.81 -34.37
C GLY A 343 14.80 11.97 -32.96
N ARG A 344 13.87 11.10 -32.52
CA ARG A 344 13.21 11.18 -31.19
C ARG A 344 14.02 10.56 -30.05
N ASP A 345 15.09 9.85 -30.37
CA ASP A 345 15.91 9.07 -29.44
C ASP A 345 16.79 9.96 -28.54
N LEU A 346 17.41 11.01 -29.09
CA LEU A 346 18.37 11.87 -28.36
C LEU A 346 17.75 12.70 -27.23
N ALA A 347 16.55 13.24 -27.41
CA ALA A 347 15.88 14.02 -26.36
C ALA A 347 15.40 13.12 -25.21
N THR A 348 14.92 11.92 -25.55
CA THR A 348 14.50 10.88 -24.60
C THR A 348 15.69 10.33 -23.83
N GLN A 349 16.83 10.08 -24.50
CA GLN A 349 18.09 9.69 -23.86
C GLN A 349 18.61 10.76 -22.89
N ARG A 350 18.55 12.05 -23.27
CA ARG A 350 18.95 13.15 -22.37
C ARG A 350 18.06 13.25 -21.12
N ARG A 351 16.74 13.03 -21.25
CA ARG A 351 15.82 12.98 -20.10
C ARG A 351 16.11 11.78 -19.18
N ARG A 352 16.36 10.60 -19.75
CA ARG A 352 16.75 9.39 -19.01
C ARG A 352 18.08 9.57 -18.27
N LEU A 353 19.09 10.17 -18.90
CA LEU A 353 20.37 10.50 -18.26
C LEU A 353 20.21 11.49 -17.10
N ARG A 354 19.32 12.48 -17.23
CA ARG A 354 19.03 13.43 -16.14
C ARG A 354 18.32 12.76 -14.97
N ALA A 355 17.34 11.89 -15.24
CA ALA A 355 16.63 11.13 -14.21
C ALA A 355 17.56 10.12 -13.50
N ALA A 356 18.41 9.40 -14.26
CA ALA A 356 19.40 8.49 -13.72
C ALA A 356 20.41 9.21 -12.82
N ARG A 357 20.84 10.42 -13.19
CA ARG A 357 21.73 11.25 -12.37
C ARG A 357 21.06 11.68 -11.06
N ILE A 358 19.82 12.14 -11.10
CA ILE A 358 19.08 12.54 -9.89
C ILE A 358 18.90 11.34 -8.94
N SER A 359 18.60 10.17 -9.50
CA SER A 359 18.45 8.93 -8.73
C SER A 359 19.78 8.46 -8.12
N LEU A 360 20.90 8.60 -8.85
CA LEU A 360 22.23 8.32 -8.32
C LEU A 360 22.63 9.29 -7.20
N GLU A 361 22.35 10.59 -7.35
CA GLU A 361 22.59 11.59 -6.30
C GLU A 361 21.73 11.34 -5.05
N ALA A 362 20.50 10.84 -5.21
CA ALA A 362 19.66 10.41 -4.09
C ALA A 362 20.22 9.16 -3.39
N ASN A 363 20.71 8.16 -4.15
CA ASN A 363 21.32 6.96 -3.59
C ASN A 363 22.60 7.26 -2.81
N ILE A 364 23.43 8.19 -3.29
CA ILE A 364 24.64 8.63 -2.57
C ILE A 364 24.24 9.28 -1.24
N ARG A 365 23.24 10.16 -1.23
CA ARG A 365 22.72 10.76 0.03
C ARG A 365 22.19 9.72 1.01
N CYS A 366 21.51 8.68 0.52
CA CYS A 366 21.03 7.59 1.35
C CYS A 366 22.19 6.75 1.93
N GLN A 367 23.26 6.52 1.16
CA GLN A 367 24.46 5.84 1.65
C GLN A 367 25.19 6.67 2.71
N ASP A 368 25.30 7.99 2.52
CA ASP A 368 25.90 8.89 3.51
C ASP A 368 25.11 8.88 4.83
N MET A 369 23.77 8.85 4.75
CA MET A 369 22.91 8.71 5.93
C MET A 369 23.06 7.35 6.63
N LEU A 370 23.25 6.27 5.89
CA LEU A 370 23.51 4.93 6.44
C LEU A 370 24.85 4.89 7.19
N ILE A 371 25.90 5.46 6.60
CA ILE A 371 27.22 5.56 7.26
C ILE A 371 27.12 6.40 8.53
N ALA A 372 26.38 7.51 8.51
CA ALA A 372 26.17 8.34 9.69
C ALA A 372 25.36 7.62 10.79
N LEU A 373 24.41 6.74 10.42
CA LEU A 373 23.66 5.92 11.37
C LEU A 373 24.52 4.81 11.97
N GLU A 374 25.38 4.18 11.18
CA GLU A 374 26.34 3.17 11.66
C GLU A 374 27.33 3.78 12.66
N GLN A 375 27.90 4.95 12.34
CA GLN A 375 28.77 5.68 13.28
C GLN A 375 28.06 6.02 14.59
N ARG A 376 26.79 6.41 14.53
CA ARG A 376 25.99 6.73 15.71
C ARG A 376 25.60 5.48 16.52
N MET A 377 25.46 4.33 15.88
CA MET A 377 25.27 3.05 16.55
C MET A 377 26.55 2.60 17.27
N ASP A 378 27.72 2.86 16.71
CA ASP A 378 29.01 2.58 17.33
C ASP A 378 29.26 3.51 18.54
N GLU A 379 28.93 4.80 18.43
CA GLU A 379 28.96 5.75 19.55
C GLU A 379 28.04 5.31 20.70
N LEU A 380 26.82 4.84 20.39
CA LEU A 380 25.90 4.31 21.38
C LEU A 380 26.40 3.00 22.03
N HIS A 381 27.18 2.19 21.29
CA HIS A 381 27.81 0.99 21.82
C HIS A 381 28.97 1.32 22.77
N GLU A 382 29.76 2.35 22.47
CA GLU A 382 30.84 2.82 23.35
C GLU A 382 30.30 3.47 24.63
N MET A 383 29.19 4.22 24.53
CA MET A 383 28.52 4.81 25.70
C MET A 383 27.95 3.75 26.66
N ASN A 384 27.61 2.55 26.16
CA ASN A 384 27.05 1.47 26.97
C ASN A 384 28.12 0.61 27.68
N GLN A 385 29.42 0.90 27.47
CA GLN A 385 30.53 0.21 28.15
C GLN A 385 30.92 0.85 29.49
N TYR A 386 30.34 1.99 29.87
CA TYR A 386 30.55 2.61 31.18
C TYR A 386 29.34 2.41 32.11
N SER A 387 29.33 1.29 32.82
CA SER A 387 28.65 1.18 34.12
C SER A 387 29.46 0.30 35.08
N PRO A 388 29.50 0.64 36.39
CA PRO A 388 30.60 0.22 37.26
C PRO A 388 30.36 -1.16 37.89
N ALA A 389 31.46 -1.91 37.99
CA ALA A 389 31.76 -3.02 38.91
C ALA A 389 30.62 -3.98 39.27
N SER A 390 30.51 -5.08 38.52
CA SER A 390 29.79 -6.28 38.95
C SER A 390 30.69 -7.16 39.81
N THR A 391 30.23 -7.42 41.04
CA THR A 391 30.83 -8.23 42.09
C THR A 391 31.17 -9.65 41.62
N VAL A 392 32.42 -10.08 41.83
CA VAL A 392 32.92 -11.42 41.49
C VAL A 392 32.40 -12.43 42.53
N ILE A 393 31.58 -13.39 42.10
CA ILE A 393 31.27 -14.60 42.87
C ILE A 393 32.23 -15.71 42.39
N PRO A 394 32.91 -16.46 43.28
CA PRO A 394 33.81 -17.53 42.86
C PRO A 394 32.98 -18.72 42.33
N GLU A 395 33.20 -19.10 41.08
CA GLU A 395 32.61 -20.31 40.49
C GLU A 395 33.27 -21.57 41.06
N THR A 396 32.51 -22.36 41.81
CA THR A 396 32.85 -23.73 42.18
C THR A 396 32.84 -24.60 40.90
N PRO A 397 33.85 -25.45 40.64
CA PRO A 397 33.93 -26.21 39.41
C PRO A 397 32.89 -27.35 39.42
N LEU A 398 31.75 -27.11 38.77
CA LEU A 398 30.76 -28.14 38.44
C LEU A 398 31.22 -28.92 37.21
N ALA A 399 30.89 -30.21 37.16
CA ALA A 399 31.21 -31.08 36.03
C ALA A 399 30.65 -30.49 34.71
N PRO A 400 31.41 -30.54 33.60
CA PRO A 400 31.00 -29.93 32.34
C PRO A 400 29.69 -30.56 31.83
N ILE A 401 28.69 -29.71 31.60
CA ILE A 401 27.41 -30.11 31.00
C ILE A 401 27.69 -30.66 29.60
N SER A 402 27.31 -31.91 29.34
CA SER A 402 27.41 -32.51 28.01
C SER A 402 26.44 -31.82 27.06
N ILE A 403 26.96 -31.28 25.95
CA ILE A 403 26.13 -30.65 24.92
C ILE A 403 25.33 -31.76 24.22
N PRO A 404 23.99 -31.73 24.24
CA PRO A 404 23.17 -32.72 23.56
C PRO A 404 23.30 -32.56 22.04
N LYS A 405 22.98 -33.62 21.29
CA LYS A 405 22.98 -33.58 19.82
C LYS A 405 21.73 -32.88 19.32
N PHE A 406 21.86 -32.17 18.19
CA PHE A 406 20.75 -31.51 17.52
C PHE A 406 20.64 -32.00 16.08
N SER A 407 19.54 -32.70 15.79
CA SER A 407 19.29 -33.28 14.46
C SER A 407 18.59 -32.30 13.51
N GLY A 408 18.08 -31.18 14.06
CA GLY A 408 17.23 -30.25 13.32
C GLY A 408 15.76 -30.37 13.66
N ARG A 409 15.34 -31.11 14.69
CA ARG A 409 13.94 -31.20 15.11
C ARG A 409 13.57 -30.09 16.10
N ILE A 410 12.46 -29.38 15.89
CA ILE A 410 12.04 -28.23 16.71
C ILE A 410 12.01 -28.54 18.22
N TRP A 411 11.52 -29.71 18.61
CA TRP A 411 11.40 -30.10 20.03
C TRP A 411 12.75 -30.39 20.70
N GLU A 412 13.84 -30.54 19.96
CA GLU A 412 15.21 -30.68 20.51
C GLU A 412 15.85 -29.32 20.79
N TRP A 413 15.31 -28.24 20.21
CA TRP A 413 15.98 -26.94 20.15
C TRP A 413 16.19 -26.28 21.50
N GLU A 414 15.18 -26.22 22.37
CA GLU A 414 15.31 -25.53 23.66
C GLU A 414 16.36 -26.20 24.54
N SER A 415 16.31 -27.53 24.65
CA SER A 415 17.28 -28.32 25.41
C SER A 415 18.70 -28.20 24.84
N PHE A 416 18.83 -28.19 23.53
CA PHE A 416 20.12 -28.01 22.85
C PHE A 416 20.69 -26.61 23.03
N TRP A 417 19.91 -25.59 22.70
CA TRP A 417 20.39 -24.22 22.64
C TRP A 417 20.73 -23.69 24.01
N ASP A 418 19.98 -24.04 25.06
CA ASP A 418 20.32 -23.60 26.42
C ASP A 418 21.63 -24.23 26.92
N ALA A 419 21.82 -25.53 26.69
CA ALA A 419 23.07 -26.21 27.03
C ALA A 419 24.25 -25.66 26.22
N PHE A 420 24.08 -25.47 24.90
CA PHE A 420 25.11 -24.91 24.02
C PHE A 420 25.42 -23.44 24.36
N LYS A 421 24.39 -22.65 24.71
CA LYS A 421 24.53 -21.24 25.05
C LYS A 421 25.35 -21.06 26.31
N HIS A 422 25.11 -21.89 27.31
CA HIS A 422 25.83 -21.87 28.57
C HIS A 422 27.25 -22.44 28.43
N ALA A 423 27.41 -23.58 27.74
CA ALA A 423 28.69 -24.27 27.64
C ALA A 423 29.68 -23.58 26.67
N VAL A 424 29.19 -22.96 25.59
CA VAL A 424 30.01 -22.50 24.46
C VAL A 424 29.70 -21.06 24.03
N HIS A 425 28.45 -20.73 23.69
CA HIS A 425 28.11 -19.46 23.04
C HIS A 425 28.45 -18.24 23.92
N SER A 426 28.10 -18.30 25.20
CA SER A 426 28.29 -17.20 26.17
C SER A 426 29.71 -17.13 26.73
N LYS A 427 30.54 -18.16 26.49
CA LYS A 427 31.94 -18.15 26.94
C LYS A 427 32.78 -17.23 26.04
N LYS A 428 33.73 -16.52 26.65
CA LYS A 428 34.71 -15.68 25.97
C LYS A 428 35.79 -16.55 25.30
N MET A 429 35.42 -17.21 24.21
CA MET A 429 36.28 -18.05 23.37
C MET A 429 36.19 -17.64 21.91
N ASP A 430 37.22 -17.95 21.13
CA ASP A 430 37.28 -17.59 19.72
C ASP A 430 36.18 -18.32 18.91
N ASN A 431 35.58 -17.59 17.96
CA ASN A 431 34.45 -18.05 17.17
C ASN A 431 34.76 -19.29 16.31
N HIS A 432 36.03 -19.50 15.94
CA HIS A 432 36.46 -20.70 15.25
C HIS A 432 36.23 -21.94 16.12
N TYR A 433 36.60 -21.88 17.40
CA TYR A 433 36.34 -22.98 18.34
C TYR A 433 34.84 -23.15 18.60
N LYS A 434 34.08 -22.06 18.72
CA LYS A 434 32.62 -22.13 18.86
C LYS A 434 31.96 -22.83 17.67
N MET A 435 32.47 -22.60 16.46
CA MET A 435 32.02 -23.26 15.24
C MET A 435 32.32 -24.77 15.25
N ILE A 436 33.50 -25.17 15.72
CA ILE A 436 33.86 -26.59 15.87
C ILE A 436 32.94 -27.28 16.87
N TYR A 437 32.68 -26.66 18.03
CA TYR A 437 31.74 -27.21 19.02
C TYR A 437 30.32 -27.31 18.47
N LEU A 438 29.87 -26.32 17.70
CA LEU A 438 28.56 -26.33 17.06
C LEU A 438 28.48 -27.50 16.07
N LEU A 439 29.41 -27.60 15.12
CA LEU A 439 29.46 -28.68 14.13
C LEU A 439 29.51 -30.08 14.75
N ASN A 440 30.20 -30.23 15.88
CA ASN A 440 30.26 -31.48 16.62
C ASN A 440 28.95 -31.80 17.35
N ALA A 441 28.14 -30.81 17.69
CA ALA A 441 26.85 -31.00 18.33
C ALA A 441 25.70 -31.19 17.32
N LEU A 442 25.90 -30.85 16.05
CA LEU A 442 24.93 -31.09 14.98
C LEU A 442 24.99 -32.52 14.43
N GLU A 443 23.84 -33.07 14.05
CA GLU A 443 23.70 -34.34 13.33
C GLU A 443 22.57 -34.27 12.29
N GLY A 444 22.49 -35.26 11.39
CA GLY A 444 21.46 -35.34 10.35
C GLY A 444 21.35 -34.08 9.48
N ASP A 445 20.13 -33.71 9.12
CA ASP A 445 19.81 -32.60 8.22
C ASP A 445 20.36 -31.25 8.73
N ALA A 446 20.41 -31.06 10.05
CA ALA A 446 21.01 -29.85 10.64
C ALA A 446 22.52 -29.78 10.39
N LYS A 447 23.23 -30.91 10.41
CA LYS A 447 24.66 -30.93 10.11
C LYS A 447 24.93 -30.67 8.64
N ASP A 448 24.17 -31.31 7.76
CA ASP A 448 24.31 -31.19 6.30
C ASP A 448 24.06 -29.75 5.83
N SER A 449 23.15 -29.03 6.50
CA SER A 449 22.86 -27.61 6.24
C SER A 449 24.01 -26.67 6.57
N VAL A 450 24.93 -27.06 7.46
CA VAL A 450 26.03 -26.21 7.96
C VAL A 450 27.38 -26.62 7.37
N GLN A 451 27.56 -27.88 7.00
CA GLN A 451 28.81 -28.39 6.40
C GLN A 451 29.19 -27.71 5.09
N GLN A 452 28.23 -27.05 4.42
CA GLN A 452 28.46 -26.31 3.19
C GLN A 452 29.20 -24.97 3.40
N TYR A 453 29.33 -24.51 4.65
CA TYR A 453 30.03 -23.27 4.97
C TYR A 453 31.48 -23.52 5.42
N GLU A 454 32.40 -22.68 4.96
CA GLU A 454 33.80 -22.71 5.38
C GLU A 454 33.93 -22.41 6.89
N ILE A 455 34.73 -23.20 7.61
CA ILE A 455 34.92 -23.04 9.07
C ILE A 455 35.78 -21.80 9.35
N SER A 456 35.14 -20.64 9.44
CA SER A 456 35.78 -19.35 9.73
C SER A 456 35.09 -18.63 10.91
N SER A 457 35.81 -17.69 11.53
CA SER A 457 35.29 -16.86 12.62
C SER A 457 34.10 -15.98 12.21
N HIS A 458 33.96 -15.68 10.91
CA HIS A 458 32.84 -14.93 10.33
C HIS A 458 31.59 -15.81 10.14
N THR A 459 31.79 -17.08 9.81
CA THR A 459 30.73 -18.05 9.53
C THR A 459 29.88 -18.36 10.76
N TYR A 460 30.51 -18.44 11.95
CA TYR A 460 29.80 -18.75 13.20
C TYR A 460 28.68 -17.74 13.51
N SER A 461 28.94 -16.44 13.31
CA SER A 461 27.98 -15.36 13.56
C SER A 461 26.77 -15.44 12.63
N LEU A 462 26.98 -15.87 11.38
CA LEU A 462 25.92 -16.08 10.40
C LEU A 462 25.08 -17.31 10.73
N VAL A 463 25.74 -18.44 10.97
CA VAL A 463 25.07 -19.72 11.26
C VAL A 463 24.28 -19.65 12.58
N SER A 464 24.87 -19.11 13.65
CA SER A 464 24.18 -18.97 14.94
C SER A 464 22.92 -18.08 14.83
N ARG A 465 22.95 -17.02 14.01
CA ARG A 465 21.79 -16.17 13.71
C ARG A 465 20.72 -16.88 12.89
N ILE A 466 21.10 -17.73 11.94
CA ILE A 466 20.15 -18.52 11.15
C ILE A 466 19.38 -19.47 12.06
N TYR A 467 20.06 -20.22 12.92
CA TYR A 467 19.40 -21.16 13.82
C TYR A 467 18.53 -20.47 14.89
N THR A 468 18.98 -19.37 15.48
CA THR A 468 18.14 -18.62 16.45
C THR A 468 16.92 -17.95 15.81
N ARG A 469 16.96 -17.62 14.51
CA ARG A 469 15.81 -17.04 13.79
C ARG A 469 14.86 -18.09 13.20
N SER A 470 15.40 -19.21 12.71
CA SER A 470 14.64 -20.33 12.12
C SER A 470 13.74 -21.00 13.16
N THR A 471 14.21 -21.18 14.38
CA THR A 471 13.44 -21.85 15.45
C THR A 471 12.46 -20.93 16.17
N ALA A 472 12.72 -19.63 16.26
CA ALA A 472 11.75 -18.63 16.73
C ALA A 472 10.54 -18.46 15.78
N THR A 473 10.65 -18.94 14.54
CA THR A 473 9.60 -18.85 13.51
C THR A 473 9.02 -20.21 13.10
N GLY A 474 9.48 -21.31 13.71
CA GLY A 474 8.99 -22.67 13.46
C GLY A 474 9.22 -23.19 12.04
N LYS A 475 10.21 -22.66 11.30
CA LYS A 475 10.48 -23.03 9.91
C LYS A 475 11.88 -23.61 9.77
N HIS A 476 11.97 -24.87 9.35
CA HIS A 476 13.20 -25.49 8.84
C HIS A 476 13.42 -25.14 7.39
#